data_AF-A0A200I2G8-F1
#
_entry.id   AF-A0A200I2G8-F1
#
_cell.length_a   1.000
_cell.length_b   1.000
_cell.length_c   1.000
_cell.angle_alpha   90.00
_cell.angle_beta   90.00
_cell.angle_gamma   90.00
#
_symmetry.space_group_name_H-M   'P 1'
#
loop_
_entity.id
_entity.type
_entity.pdbx_description
1 polymer ?
#
loop_
_entity_poly.entity_id
_entity_poly.type
_entity_poly.pdbx_seq_one_letter_code
_entity_poly.pdbx_strand_id
1 'polypeptide(L)'
;MILTITMDPSVDIAYSMNHLNMYAVNRVDNVFKTPGGKGLNVTRVLAQIGDNVQATGLLGGELGDFLEAGLDNLYIKHPFYKISGEIRNCIAILHEGKQTEILEQGPEITDTEAEEFLVHFKTLIPSEGVVVISGSLPKGISPDYYSKMVTICEDASIPVVVDCSGVVLEKVLNGPNKPTVIKPNIEELSQLLGVEVSDNTEILKSVLTDNLFKGVEWVIVSLGANGAFAKHWNKFYKVNIPKIDVVNPVGSGDSTVAGIASSLAAGKDDEELLRTANVLGMLNAQESQTGHVNLNNFEEINNQIEKEKTHFPQVEYKCCAIEDVEFPEESFDVILSSLAFHYVADYEILVKKIYRILKSGGKLVFTVEHPVFTAYGTQDWHYNEKGEILHFPVDNYYYEGKRTAAFLGEKVTKYHRTLTTYLNTLLSNGFIINQIVEPQPSENMMDIPGMQDEMRRPMMLIVSANKKVDR
;
A
#
# COMPACT_ATOMS: atom_id res chain seq x y z
N MET A 1 15.11 -10.15 -0.29
CA MET A 1 15.15 -10.40 1.18
C MET A 1 15.12 -9.06 1.89
N ILE A 2 14.47 -8.94 3.05
CA ILE A 2 14.48 -7.70 3.85
C ILE A 2 15.36 -7.91 5.09
N LEU A 3 16.35 -7.04 5.30
CA LEU A 3 17.22 -7.06 6.47
C LEU A 3 16.84 -5.91 7.41
N THR A 4 16.44 -6.21 8.63
CA THR A 4 16.09 -5.20 9.65
C THR A 4 17.22 -5.04 10.68
N ILE A 5 17.53 -3.80 11.03
CA ILE A 5 18.59 -3.44 11.97
C ILE A 5 17.97 -2.84 13.22
N THR A 6 18.32 -3.41 14.39
CA THR A 6 17.94 -2.88 15.71
C THR A 6 19.19 -2.70 16.57
N MET A 7 19.73 -1.47 16.62
CA MET A 7 20.98 -1.20 17.36
C MET A 7 20.78 -1.12 18.88
N ASP A 8 19.57 -0.80 19.33
CA ASP A 8 19.24 -0.59 20.76
C ASP A 8 17.98 -1.39 21.14
N PRO A 9 18.02 -2.74 21.03
CA PRO A 9 16.87 -3.59 21.30
C PRO A 9 16.53 -3.62 22.80
N SER A 10 15.29 -4.00 23.08
CA SER A 10 14.75 -4.10 24.44
C SER A 10 13.98 -5.39 24.64
N VAL A 11 13.78 -5.77 25.90
CA VAL A 11 12.64 -6.59 26.28
C VAL A 11 11.51 -5.65 26.67
N ASP A 12 10.45 -5.62 25.87
CA ASP A 12 9.28 -4.78 26.15
C ASP A 12 8.38 -5.52 27.13
N ILE A 13 8.10 -4.87 28.27
CA ILE A 13 7.28 -5.40 29.36
C ILE A 13 6.00 -4.56 29.44
N ALA A 14 4.86 -5.18 29.15
CA ALA A 14 3.55 -4.54 29.29
C ALA A 14 2.87 -4.98 30.59
N TYR A 15 2.57 -3.99 31.44
CA TYR A 15 1.78 -4.14 32.66
C TYR A 15 0.39 -3.55 32.44
N SER A 16 -0.62 -4.41 32.37
CA SER A 16 -2.02 -3.98 32.27
C SER A 16 -2.66 -3.90 33.65
N MET A 17 -3.27 -2.76 33.98
CA MET A 17 -3.96 -2.56 35.24
C MET A 17 -5.11 -1.56 35.12
N ASN A 18 -6.12 -1.70 35.98
CA ASN A 18 -7.26 -0.78 35.99
C ASN A 18 -6.86 0.62 36.47
N HIS A 19 -6.03 0.71 37.50
CA HIS A 19 -5.56 1.96 38.09
C HIS A 19 -4.09 1.85 38.50
N LEU A 20 -3.30 2.88 38.16
CA LEU A 20 -1.92 3.03 38.63
C LEU A 20 -1.91 3.82 39.94
N ASN A 21 -1.66 3.15 41.05
CA ASN A 21 -1.63 3.79 42.38
C ASN A 21 -0.24 4.34 42.67
N MET A 22 -0.10 5.66 42.64
CA MET A 22 1.16 6.34 43.01
C MET A 22 1.48 6.11 44.49
N TYR A 23 2.76 5.93 44.80
CA TYR A 23 3.27 5.70 46.16
C TYR A 23 2.70 4.44 46.86
N ALA A 24 2.16 3.48 46.09
CA ALA A 24 1.59 2.25 46.60
C ALA A 24 2.10 1.02 45.83
N VAL A 25 1.83 -0.17 46.38
CA VAL A 25 2.10 -1.44 45.69
C VAL A 25 1.03 -1.69 44.64
N ASN A 26 1.44 -1.83 43.38
CA ASN A 26 0.57 -2.26 42.29
C ASN A 26 0.86 -3.73 41.97
N ARG A 27 -0.16 -4.58 41.94
CA ARG A 27 -0.06 -6.00 41.59
C ARG A 27 -0.68 -6.21 40.22
N VAL A 28 0.00 -7.00 39.38
CA VAL A 28 -0.39 -7.28 38.00
C VAL A 28 -0.47 -8.78 37.80
N ASP A 29 -1.58 -9.26 37.26
CA ASP A 29 -1.79 -10.69 37.01
C ASP A 29 -1.34 -11.11 35.61
N ASN A 30 -1.45 -10.21 34.63
CA ASN A 30 -1.07 -10.44 33.24
C ASN A 30 0.12 -9.55 32.88
N VAL A 31 1.28 -10.19 32.69
CA VAL A 31 2.52 -9.53 32.24
C VAL A 31 2.88 -10.11 30.89
N PHE A 32 2.99 -9.24 29.88
CA PHE A 32 3.46 -9.63 28.56
C PHE A 32 4.89 -9.15 28.38
N LYS A 33 5.78 -10.05 27.96
CA LYS A 33 7.16 -9.74 27.62
C LYS A 33 7.41 -10.11 26.17
N THR A 34 7.89 -9.17 25.37
CA THR A 34 8.11 -9.38 23.94
C THR A 34 9.48 -8.86 23.49
N PRO A 35 10.07 -9.45 22.44
CA PRO A 35 11.19 -8.85 21.72
C PRO A 35 10.85 -7.42 21.30
N GLY A 36 11.60 -6.44 21.79
CA GLY A 36 11.27 -5.02 21.73
C GLY A 36 12.29 -4.18 20.98
N GLY A 37 11.85 -3.00 20.56
CA GLY A 37 12.63 -2.06 19.76
C GLY A 37 12.09 -1.91 18.34
N LYS A 38 12.22 -0.69 17.78
CA LYS A 38 11.57 -0.32 16.52
C LYS A 38 11.86 -1.27 15.36
N GLY A 39 13.13 -1.63 15.15
CA GLY A 39 13.50 -2.57 14.09
C GLY A 39 12.90 -3.97 14.28
N LEU A 40 12.70 -4.43 15.51
CA LEU A 40 12.00 -5.68 15.80
C LEU A 40 10.48 -5.58 15.61
N ASN A 41 9.88 -4.43 15.88
CA ASN A 41 8.48 -4.17 15.53
C ASN A 41 8.28 -4.29 14.00
N VAL A 42 9.16 -3.64 13.21
CA VAL A 42 9.19 -3.79 11.75
C VAL A 42 9.32 -5.26 11.35
N THR A 43 10.27 -5.97 11.96
CA THR A 43 10.56 -7.39 11.67
C THR A 43 9.33 -8.27 11.86
N ARG A 44 8.61 -8.10 12.98
CA ARG A 44 7.41 -8.91 13.27
C ARG A 44 6.28 -8.64 12.29
N VAL A 45 6.07 -7.38 11.91
CA VAL A 45 5.04 -7.04 10.91
C VAL A 45 5.40 -7.63 9.56
N LEU A 46 6.66 -7.53 9.11
CA LEU A 46 7.14 -8.17 7.88
C LEU A 46 6.92 -9.69 7.90
N ALA A 47 7.25 -10.34 9.03
CA ALA A 47 7.03 -11.78 9.18
C ALA A 47 5.54 -12.15 9.12
N GLN A 48 4.66 -11.35 9.74
CA GLN A 48 3.21 -11.58 9.72
C GLN A 48 2.61 -11.46 8.31
N ILE A 49 3.12 -10.56 7.48
CA ILE A 49 2.69 -10.40 6.08
C ILE A 49 3.34 -11.40 5.11
N GLY A 50 4.20 -12.29 5.63
CA GLY A 50 4.80 -13.38 4.87
C GLY A 50 6.09 -13.00 4.12
N ASP A 51 6.69 -11.85 4.42
CA ASP A 51 7.94 -11.43 3.79
C ASP A 51 9.13 -12.26 4.30
N ASN A 52 10.09 -12.48 3.40
CA ASN A 52 11.38 -13.08 3.76
C ASN A 52 12.26 -12.05 4.48
N VAL A 53 12.18 -12.05 5.82
CA VAL A 53 12.85 -11.11 6.70
C VAL A 53 13.94 -11.76 7.57
N GLN A 54 15.04 -11.03 7.75
CA GLN A 54 16.11 -11.37 8.68
C GLN A 54 16.38 -10.18 9.62
N ALA A 55 16.50 -10.43 10.91
CA ALA A 55 16.81 -9.41 11.93
C ALA A 55 18.28 -9.43 12.35
N THR A 56 18.88 -8.27 12.60
CA THR A 56 20.21 -8.17 13.20
C THR A 56 20.34 -6.87 13.99
N GLY A 57 21.51 -6.65 14.59
CA GLY A 57 21.78 -5.59 15.55
C GLY A 57 22.76 -6.05 16.62
N LEU A 58 22.63 -5.49 17.83
CA LEU A 58 23.47 -5.80 18.97
C LEU A 58 22.65 -6.50 20.07
N LEU A 59 23.13 -7.63 20.60
CA LEU A 59 22.51 -8.32 21.74
C LEU A 59 23.55 -8.73 22.78
N GLY A 60 23.20 -8.67 24.05
CA GLY A 60 24.05 -9.14 25.14
C GLY A 60 23.27 -9.35 26.42
N GLY A 61 23.86 -10.14 27.33
CA GLY A 61 23.25 -10.57 28.59
C GLY A 61 22.09 -11.56 28.42
N GLU A 62 21.48 -11.93 29.55
CA GLU A 62 20.39 -12.93 29.60
C GLU A 62 19.13 -12.42 28.89
N LEU A 63 18.90 -11.11 28.91
CA LEU A 63 17.82 -10.47 28.17
C LEU A 63 18.00 -10.62 26.64
N GLY A 64 19.25 -10.63 26.17
CA GLY A 64 19.57 -10.90 24.77
C GLY A 64 19.19 -12.32 24.37
N ASP A 65 19.47 -13.31 25.22
CA ASP A 65 19.12 -14.71 24.99
C ASP A 65 17.59 -14.92 25.02
N PHE A 66 16.88 -14.22 25.91
CA PHE A 66 15.41 -14.19 25.90
C PHE A 66 14.85 -13.67 24.57
N LEU A 67 15.48 -12.63 24.02
CA LEU A 67 15.07 -12.02 22.75
C LEU A 67 15.26 -12.99 21.59
N GLU A 68 16.41 -13.67 21.50
CA GLU A 68 16.67 -14.69 20.49
C GLU A 68 15.66 -15.82 20.54
N ALA A 69 15.38 -16.36 21.74
CA ALA A 69 14.36 -17.39 21.91
C ALA A 69 12.96 -16.91 21.49
N GLY A 70 12.64 -15.63 21.70
CA GLY A 70 11.41 -15.01 21.23
C GLY A 70 11.32 -14.97 19.70
N LEU A 71 12.42 -14.66 19.01
CA LEU A 71 12.47 -14.63 17.55
C LEU A 71 12.49 -16.04 16.94
N ASP A 72 13.10 -17.03 17.60
CA ASP A 72 13.04 -18.44 17.22
C ASP A 72 11.60 -18.96 17.18
N ASN A 73 10.79 -18.61 18.18
CA ASN A 73 9.37 -18.97 18.24
C ASN A 73 8.55 -18.36 17.09
N LEU A 74 9.05 -17.30 16.48
CA LEU A 74 8.44 -16.64 15.32
C LEU A 74 9.05 -17.12 13.99
N TYR A 75 9.98 -18.08 14.03
CA TYR A 75 10.71 -18.60 12.85
C TYR A 75 11.44 -17.50 12.06
N ILE A 76 11.89 -16.45 12.74
CA ILE A 76 12.61 -15.34 12.13
C ILE A 76 14.11 -15.64 12.20
N LYS A 77 14.84 -15.48 11.09
CA LYS A 77 16.30 -15.61 11.09
C LYS A 77 16.95 -14.38 11.73
N HIS A 78 17.88 -14.55 12.66
CA HIS A 78 18.33 -13.45 13.51
C HIS A 78 19.84 -13.42 13.84
N PRO A 79 20.76 -13.28 12.87
CA PRO A 79 22.20 -13.23 13.14
C PRO A 79 22.62 -11.91 13.83
N PHE A 80 22.35 -11.77 15.13
CA PHE A 80 22.76 -10.64 15.95
C PHE A 80 24.25 -10.71 16.32
N TYR A 81 24.87 -9.55 16.47
CA TYR A 81 26.23 -9.45 17.01
C TYR A 81 26.19 -9.43 18.52
N LYS A 82 27.00 -10.29 19.15
CA LYS A 82 27.04 -10.40 20.61
C LYS A 82 27.95 -9.31 21.20
N ILE A 83 27.42 -8.56 22.15
CA ILE A 83 28.12 -7.52 22.90
C ILE A 83 28.31 -7.95 24.36
N SER A 84 29.25 -7.29 25.03
CA SER A 84 29.56 -7.53 26.45
C SER A 84 28.52 -6.94 27.41
N GLY A 85 27.86 -5.84 27.03
CA GLY A 85 26.81 -5.19 27.81
C GLY A 85 25.46 -5.91 27.71
N GLU A 86 24.64 -5.80 28.76
CA GLU A 86 23.29 -6.36 28.76
C GLU A 86 22.28 -5.39 28.10
N ILE A 87 21.40 -5.93 27.25
CA ILE A 87 20.32 -5.14 26.64
C ILE A 87 19.31 -4.67 27.70
N ARG A 88 18.48 -3.68 27.36
CA ARG A 88 17.57 -3.04 28.32
C ARG A 88 16.20 -3.68 28.43
N ASN A 89 15.47 -3.32 29.48
CA ASN A 89 14.01 -3.40 29.50
C ASN A 89 13.38 -2.06 29.09
N CYS A 90 12.22 -2.14 28.46
CA CYS A 90 11.29 -1.02 28.33
C CYS A 90 9.99 -1.41 29.00
N ILE A 91 9.48 -0.57 29.91
CA ILE A 91 8.25 -0.88 30.65
C ILE A 91 7.14 0.04 30.18
N ALA A 92 6.06 -0.55 29.68
CA ALA A 92 4.81 0.13 29.37
C ALA A 92 3.75 -0.24 30.41
N ILE A 93 3.22 0.75 31.11
CA ILE A 93 2.12 0.59 32.06
C ILE A 93 0.85 1.10 31.40
N LEU A 94 -0.07 0.19 31.09
CA LEU A 94 -1.36 0.48 30.47
C LEU A 94 -2.41 0.61 31.57
N HIS A 95 -2.94 1.82 31.77
CA HIS A 95 -3.93 2.11 32.80
C HIS A 95 -4.90 3.21 32.38
N GLU A 96 -6.19 3.05 32.68
CA GLU A 96 -7.20 4.12 32.52
C GLU A 96 -7.25 4.74 31.10
N GLY A 97 -7.01 3.93 30.06
CA GLY A 97 -6.93 4.39 28.67
C GLY A 97 -5.67 5.21 28.35
N LYS A 98 -4.66 5.18 29.21
CA LYS A 98 -3.36 5.86 29.07
C LYS A 98 -2.22 4.85 29.09
N GLN A 99 -1.07 5.31 28.63
CA GLN A 99 0.19 4.59 28.65
C GLN A 99 1.26 5.45 29.34
N THR A 100 1.91 4.86 30.35
CA THR A 100 3.08 5.45 31.02
C THR A 100 4.30 4.58 30.72
N GLU A 101 5.39 5.19 30.27
CA GLU A 101 6.59 4.47 29.85
C GLU A 101 7.79 4.73 30.77
N ILE A 102 8.59 3.70 31.00
CA ILE A 102 9.91 3.78 31.65
C ILE A 102 10.91 3.14 30.68
N LEU A 103 11.81 3.96 30.16
CA LEU A 103 12.79 3.57 29.16
C LEU A 103 14.18 3.59 29.77
N GLU A 104 14.83 2.43 29.85
CA GLU A 104 16.22 2.33 30.28
C GLU A 104 17.17 2.81 29.16
N GLN A 105 18.36 3.28 29.53
CA GLN A 105 19.31 3.88 28.57
C GLN A 105 19.97 2.83 27.64
N GLY A 106 19.91 1.54 27.98
CA GLY A 106 20.60 0.49 27.22
C GLY A 106 22.09 0.36 27.57
N PRO A 107 22.78 -0.63 26.96
CA PRO A 107 24.20 -0.85 27.17
C PRO A 107 25.05 0.25 26.53
N GLU A 108 26.26 0.42 27.06
CA GLU A 108 27.29 1.23 26.42
C GLU A 108 28.14 0.34 25.51
N ILE A 109 28.21 0.71 24.23
CA ILE A 109 28.92 -0.04 23.19
C ILE A 109 30.33 0.51 23.06
N THR A 110 31.31 -0.39 23.05
CA THR A 110 32.72 -0.03 22.84
C THR A 110 33.00 0.28 21.36
N ASP A 111 34.04 1.08 21.10
CA ASP A 111 34.47 1.35 19.71
C ASP A 111 34.80 0.06 18.95
N THR A 112 35.38 -0.93 19.62
CA THR A 112 35.69 -2.25 19.03
C THR A 112 34.43 -3.02 18.64
N GLU A 113 33.43 -3.12 19.53
CA GLU A 113 32.15 -3.78 19.22
C GLU A 113 31.42 -3.08 18.06
N ALA A 114 31.49 -1.74 18.00
CA ALA A 114 30.93 -0.96 16.91
C ALA A 114 31.66 -1.25 15.58
N GLU A 115 32.99 -1.25 15.56
CA GLU A 115 33.76 -1.59 14.35
C GLU A 115 33.49 -3.02 13.87
N GLU A 116 33.46 -3.99 14.80
CA GLU A 116 33.18 -5.39 14.50
C GLU A 116 31.75 -5.61 14.01
N PHE A 117 30.76 -4.88 14.55
CA PHE A 117 29.40 -4.93 14.03
C PHE A 117 29.33 -4.43 12.57
N LEU A 118 30.06 -3.38 12.19
CA LEU A 118 30.08 -2.95 10.78
C LEU A 118 30.67 -4.03 9.85
N VAL A 119 31.67 -4.77 10.32
CA VAL A 119 32.22 -5.93 9.58
C VAL A 119 31.17 -7.03 9.45
N HIS A 120 30.49 -7.37 10.55
CA HIS A 120 29.40 -8.34 10.58
C HIS A 120 28.25 -7.94 9.64
N PHE A 121 27.78 -6.69 9.73
CA PHE A 121 26.72 -6.12 8.90
C PHE A 121 27.01 -6.26 7.41
N LYS A 122 28.25 -5.98 6.96
CA LYS A 122 28.66 -6.17 5.56
C LYS A 122 28.47 -7.59 5.05
N THR A 123 28.61 -8.60 5.91
CA THR A 123 28.39 -10.01 5.52
C THR A 123 26.92 -10.38 5.38
N LEU A 124 26.01 -9.56 5.92
CA LEU A 124 24.58 -9.81 5.94
C LEU A 124 23.81 -9.05 4.88
N ILE A 125 24.44 -8.06 4.21
CA ILE A 125 23.81 -7.30 3.14
C ILE A 125 23.24 -8.25 2.08
N PRO A 126 21.94 -8.15 1.75
CA PRO A 126 21.36 -8.99 0.70
C PRO A 126 21.97 -8.66 -0.66
N SER A 127 21.97 -9.62 -1.60
CA SER A 127 22.23 -9.33 -3.01
C SER A 127 21.07 -8.59 -3.68
N GLU A 128 19.85 -8.81 -3.19
CA GLU A 128 18.61 -8.18 -3.66
C GLU A 128 17.61 -8.00 -2.51
N GLY A 129 16.93 -6.85 -2.49
CA GLY A 129 15.89 -6.52 -1.52
C GLY A 129 16.12 -5.17 -0.86
N VAL A 130 15.88 -5.07 0.45
CA VAL A 130 15.86 -3.79 1.18
C VAL A 130 16.51 -3.93 2.56
N VAL A 131 17.23 -2.91 3.01
CA VAL A 131 17.70 -2.79 4.40
C VAL A 131 16.86 -1.76 5.14
N VAL A 132 16.39 -2.10 6.32
CA VAL A 132 15.65 -1.18 7.21
C VAL A 132 16.47 -0.90 8.45
N ILE A 133 16.74 0.38 8.71
CA ILE A 133 17.46 0.86 9.89
C ILE A 133 16.50 1.66 10.74
N SER A 134 16.17 1.15 11.94
CA SER A 134 15.13 1.76 12.78
C SER A 134 15.54 1.87 14.24
N GLY A 135 15.18 2.99 14.87
CA GLY A 135 15.43 3.24 16.30
C GLY A 135 16.68 4.06 16.59
N SER A 136 16.86 4.36 17.87
CA SER A 136 18.00 5.10 18.41
C SER A 136 19.30 4.29 18.34
N LEU A 137 20.41 5.00 18.42
CA LEU A 137 21.71 4.38 18.69
C LEU A 137 21.87 4.20 20.20
N PRO A 138 22.44 3.08 20.67
CA PRO A 138 22.81 2.89 22.07
C PRO A 138 23.97 3.83 22.46
N LYS A 139 24.22 3.95 23.75
CA LYS A 139 25.30 4.79 24.28
C LYS A 139 26.66 4.30 23.76
N GLY A 140 27.59 5.22 23.53
CA GLY A 140 28.95 4.91 23.07
C GLY A 140 29.11 4.90 21.54
N ILE A 141 28.01 4.77 20.78
CA ILE A 141 28.06 4.82 19.32
C ILE A 141 28.02 6.27 18.82
N SER A 142 28.89 6.57 17.85
CA SER A 142 28.92 7.89 17.18
C SER A 142 27.60 8.19 16.43
N PRO A 143 27.08 9.44 16.47
CA PRO A 143 25.86 9.81 15.76
C PRO A 143 25.89 9.64 14.23
N ASP A 144 27.09 9.52 13.63
CA ASP A 144 27.27 9.29 12.19
C ASP A 144 27.15 7.82 11.76
N TYR A 145 26.90 6.91 12.70
CA TYR A 145 26.99 5.47 12.46
C TYR A 145 26.01 4.96 11.41
N TYR A 146 24.75 5.43 11.43
CA TYR A 146 23.79 5.10 10.37
C TYR A 146 24.18 5.66 9.00
N SER A 147 24.91 6.78 8.94
CA SER A 147 25.45 7.31 7.68
C SER A 147 26.48 6.36 7.06
N LYS A 148 27.30 5.71 7.90
CA LYS A 148 28.25 4.65 7.48
C LYS A 148 27.50 3.42 6.98
N MET A 149 26.42 3.01 7.65
CA MET A 149 25.60 1.87 7.21
C MET A 149 24.89 2.15 5.88
N VAL A 150 24.33 3.35 5.70
CA VAL A 150 23.75 3.79 4.42
C VAL A 150 24.78 3.73 3.29
N THR A 151 26.02 4.17 3.56
CA THR A 151 27.12 4.08 2.58
C THR A 151 27.43 2.64 2.18
N ILE A 152 27.45 1.71 3.14
CA ILE A 152 27.68 0.28 2.85
C ILE A 152 26.58 -0.30 1.95
N CYS A 153 25.33 0.08 2.18
CA CYS A 153 24.22 -0.37 1.33
C CYS A 153 24.25 0.26 -0.07
N GLU A 154 24.61 1.55 -0.18
CA GLU A 154 24.77 2.25 -1.46
C GLU A 154 25.87 1.60 -2.32
N ASP A 155 27.03 1.28 -1.70
CA ASP A 155 28.13 0.56 -2.36
C ASP A 155 27.69 -0.82 -2.89
N ALA A 156 26.69 -1.44 -2.24
CA ALA A 156 26.07 -2.69 -2.66
C ALA A 156 24.84 -2.51 -3.56
N SER A 157 24.45 -1.28 -3.88
CA SER A 157 23.22 -0.93 -4.63
C SER A 157 21.93 -1.49 -4.01
N ILE A 158 21.87 -1.52 -2.68
CA ILE A 158 20.70 -1.98 -1.92
C ILE A 158 19.91 -0.79 -1.36
N PRO A 159 18.61 -0.67 -1.68
CA PRO A 159 17.73 0.34 -1.10
C PRO A 159 17.72 0.32 0.43
N VAL A 160 17.69 1.51 1.04
CA VAL A 160 17.67 1.68 2.51
C VAL A 160 16.50 2.52 2.96
N VAL A 161 15.75 1.99 3.93
CA VAL A 161 14.74 2.72 4.69
C VAL A 161 15.32 3.10 6.05
N VAL A 162 15.35 4.39 6.38
CA VAL A 162 15.82 4.90 7.68
C VAL A 162 14.68 5.52 8.47
N ASP A 163 14.39 4.97 9.64
CA ASP A 163 13.42 5.49 10.62
C ASP A 163 14.11 5.77 11.95
N CYS A 164 14.72 6.95 12.05
CA CYS A 164 15.34 7.47 13.26
C CYS A 164 15.05 8.97 13.38
N SER A 165 15.46 9.59 14.49
CA SER A 165 15.13 10.97 14.80
C SER A 165 16.33 11.76 15.32
N GLY A 166 16.14 13.08 15.46
CA GLY A 166 17.11 14.00 16.03
C GLY A 166 18.45 14.04 15.28
N VAL A 167 19.53 14.19 16.04
CA VAL A 167 20.89 14.36 15.51
C VAL A 167 21.34 13.19 14.62
N VAL A 168 20.85 11.97 14.87
CA VAL A 168 21.22 10.80 14.06
C VAL A 168 20.66 10.93 12.65
N LEU A 169 19.38 11.30 12.52
CA LEU A 169 18.76 11.55 11.20
C LEU A 169 19.46 12.72 10.49
N GLU A 170 19.78 13.80 11.22
CA GLU A 170 20.54 14.93 10.68
C GLU A 170 21.91 14.49 10.10
N LYS A 171 22.64 13.60 10.79
CA LYS A 171 23.92 13.06 10.28
C LYS A 171 23.76 12.15 9.08
N VAL A 172 22.68 11.37 9.00
CA VAL A 172 22.33 10.59 7.81
C VAL A 172 22.08 11.53 6.62
N LEU A 173 21.26 12.56 6.82
CA LEU A 173 20.89 13.50 5.76
C LEU A 173 22.02 14.43 5.33
N ASN A 174 22.98 14.74 6.21
CA ASN A 174 24.20 15.45 5.84
C ASN A 174 25.33 14.53 5.34
N GLY A 175 25.10 13.21 5.35
CA GLY A 175 26.05 12.22 4.88
C GLY A 175 26.30 12.28 3.36
N PRO A 176 27.38 11.65 2.88
CA PRO A 176 27.73 11.63 1.46
C PRO A 176 26.71 10.85 0.62
N ASN A 177 26.15 9.77 1.17
CA ASN A 177 25.15 8.92 0.53
C ASN A 177 23.80 9.11 1.21
N LYS A 178 22.71 8.98 0.45
CA LYS A 178 21.34 9.21 0.94
C LYS A 178 20.60 7.89 1.10
N PRO A 179 19.74 7.75 2.13
CA PRO A 179 18.82 6.63 2.16
C PRO A 179 17.81 6.76 1.02
N THR A 180 17.26 5.63 0.59
CA THR A 180 16.15 5.60 -0.37
C THR A 180 14.90 6.22 0.25
N VAL A 181 14.59 5.88 1.51
CA VAL A 181 13.42 6.41 2.22
C VAL A 181 13.80 6.94 3.59
N ILE A 182 13.21 8.07 3.96
CA ILE A 182 13.02 8.47 5.36
C ILE A 182 11.53 8.61 5.69
N LYS A 183 11.15 8.33 6.93
CA LYS A 183 9.76 8.45 7.39
C LYS A 183 9.61 9.30 8.67
N PRO A 184 9.87 10.60 8.66
CA PRO A 184 9.61 11.43 9.84
C PRO A 184 8.11 11.59 10.12
N ASN A 185 7.74 11.89 11.36
CA ASN A 185 6.46 12.55 11.67
C ASN A 185 6.63 14.09 11.68
N ILE A 186 5.54 14.85 11.91
CA ILE A 186 5.58 16.32 11.93
C ILE A 186 6.52 16.87 13.01
N GLU A 187 6.54 16.26 14.19
CA GLU A 187 7.36 16.71 15.32
C GLU A 187 8.85 16.50 15.02
N GLU A 188 9.21 15.33 14.49
CA GLU A 188 10.57 15.00 14.04
C GLU A 188 11.01 15.91 12.90
N LEU A 189 10.12 16.20 11.95
CA LEU A 189 10.39 17.12 10.84
C LEU A 189 10.62 18.55 11.35
N SER A 190 9.81 19.00 12.31
CA SER A 190 9.94 20.32 12.92
C SER A 190 11.27 20.46 13.69
N GLN A 191 11.63 19.43 14.46
CA GLN A 191 12.90 19.39 15.18
C GLN A 191 14.10 19.41 14.22
N LEU A 192 14.04 18.63 13.15
CA LEU A 192 15.11 18.51 12.16
C LEU A 192 15.39 19.84 11.44
N LEU A 193 14.33 20.62 11.17
CA LEU A 193 14.45 21.90 10.47
C LEU A 193 14.59 23.11 11.39
N GLY A 194 14.37 22.92 12.70
CA GLY A 194 14.36 24.01 13.68
C GLY A 194 13.22 25.02 13.50
N VAL A 195 12.13 24.62 12.83
CA VAL A 195 10.93 25.44 12.59
C VAL A 195 9.67 24.63 12.87
N GLU A 196 8.59 25.30 13.28
CA GLU A 196 7.30 24.65 13.47
C GLU A 196 6.68 24.31 12.11
N VAL A 197 6.42 23.02 11.86
CA VAL A 197 5.77 22.53 10.64
C VAL A 197 4.34 22.12 10.97
N SER A 198 3.37 22.55 10.15
CA SER A 198 1.98 22.11 10.27
C SER A 198 1.63 21.04 9.23
N ASP A 199 0.47 20.39 9.41
CA ASP A 199 -0.04 19.37 8.46
C ASP A 199 -0.65 19.97 7.18
N ASN A 200 -0.54 21.29 6.98
CA ASN A 200 -0.99 21.96 5.78
C ASN A 200 -0.19 21.51 4.55
N THR A 201 -0.89 21.09 3.51
CA THR A 201 -0.27 20.52 2.30
C THR A 201 0.67 21.48 1.58
N GLU A 202 0.39 22.78 1.53
CA GLU A 202 1.28 23.75 0.85
C GLU A 202 2.55 24.01 1.68
N ILE A 203 2.43 24.05 3.01
CA ILE A 203 3.59 24.13 3.91
C ILE A 203 4.45 22.87 3.77
N LEU A 204 3.85 21.68 3.80
CA LEU A 204 4.58 20.42 3.63
C LEU A 204 5.27 20.32 2.26
N LYS A 205 4.61 20.74 1.17
CA LYS A 205 5.27 20.84 -0.15
C LYS A 205 6.51 21.71 -0.10
N SER A 206 6.41 22.90 0.48
CA SER A 206 7.55 23.82 0.59
C SER A 206 8.67 23.23 1.45
N VAL A 207 8.33 22.66 2.61
CA VAL A 207 9.31 22.06 3.53
C VAL A 207 10.04 20.89 2.90
N LEU A 208 9.34 19.99 2.18
CA LEU A 208 9.98 18.84 1.54
C LEU A 208 10.84 19.20 0.31
N THR A 209 10.87 20.47 -0.11
CA THR A 209 11.81 20.98 -1.11
C THR A 209 13.12 21.51 -0.53
N ASP A 210 13.27 21.50 0.81
CA ASP A 210 14.51 21.92 1.46
C ASP A 210 15.74 21.13 0.96
N ASN A 211 16.88 21.82 0.89
CA ASN A 211 18.14 21.25 0.43
C ASN A 211 18.64 20.09 1.31
N LEU A 212 18.21 20.02 2.58
CA LEU A 212 18.50 18.92 3.48
C LEU A 212 18.00 17.56 2.94
N PHE A 213 16.89 17.56 2.21
CA PHE A 213 16.30 16.35 1.62
C PHE A 213 16.80 16.06 0.19
N LYS A 214 17.78 16.81 -0.30
CA LYS A 214 18.31 16.63 -1.65
C LYS A 214 18.97 15.25 -1.79
N GLY A 215 18.54 14.50 -2.81
CA GLY A 215 19.05 13.17 -3.12
C GLY A 215 18.37 12.04 -2.35
N VAL A 216 17.48 12.34 -1.40
CA VAL A 216 16.59 11.33 -0.83
C VAL A 216 15.44 11.10 -1.81
N GLU A 217 15.25 9.84 -2.23
CA GLU A 217 14.24 9.47 -3.21
C GLU A 217 12.82 9.65 -2.66
N TRP A 218 12.57 9.09 -1.46
CA TRP A 218 11.29 9.15 -0.76
C TRP A 218 11.42 9.86 0.59
N VAL A 219 10.61 10.90 0.78
CA VAL A 219 10.36 11.50 2.10
C VAL A 219 8.88 11.33 2.42
N ILE A 220 8.56 10.47 3.38
CA ILE A 220 7.18 10.11 3.73
C ILE A 220 6.86 10.66 5.13
N VAL A 221 6.10 11.74 5.20
CA VAL A 221 5.70 12.37 6.46
C VAL A 221 4.41 11.73 6.96
N SER A 222 4.48 11.00 8.07
CA SER A 222 3.28 10.44 8.71
C SER A 222 2.53 11.51 9.51
N LEU A 223 1.21 11.55 9.36
CA LEU A 223 0.31 12.57 9.95
C LEU A 223 -0.69 11.94 10.94
N GLY A 224 -0.39 10.74 11.45
CA GLY A 224 -1.27 9.98 12.33
C GLY A 224 -2.63 9.72 11.70
N ALA A 225 -3.71 10.13 12.39
CA ALA A 225 -5.08 9.98 11.91
C ALA A 225 -5.38 10.75 10.60
N ASN A 226 -4.51 11.68 10.19
CA ASN A 226 -4.66 12.45 8.96
C ASN A 226 -3.93 11.81 7.75
N GLY A 227 -3.44 10.57 7.89
CA GLY A 227 -2.79 9.81 6.82
C GLY A 227 -1.32 10.17 6.65
N ALA A 228 -0.90 10.39 5.40
CA ALA A 228 0.48 10.72 5.07
C ALA A 228 0.59 11.81 4.01
N PHE A 229 1.71 12.53 4.03
CA PHE A 229 2.13 13.38 2.92
C PHE A 229 3.53 12.94 2.47
N ALA A 230 3.70 12.68 1.18
CA ALA A 230 4.93 12.10 0.67
C ALA A 230 5.48 12.88 -0.53
N LYS A 231 6.80 12.84 -0.68
CA LYS A 231 7.53 13.28 -1.87
C LYS A 231 8.30 12.10 -2.43
N HIS A 232 8.10 11.82 -3.72
CA HIS A 232 8.92 10.90 -4.50
C HIS A 232 9.58 11.68 -5.63
N TRP A 233 10.89 11.91 -5.55
CA TRP A 233 11.61 12.82 -6.45
C TRP A 233 10.94 14.21 -6.53
N ASN A 234 10.25 14.49 -7.65
CA ASN A 234 9.57 15.77 -7.91
C ASN A 234 8.04 15.67 -7.81
N LYS A 235 7.50 14.49 -7.45
CA LYS A 235 6.06 14.26 -7.28
C LYS A 235 5.69 14.34 -5.80
N PHE A 236 4.50 14.87 -5.53
CA PHE A 236 3.94 14.98 -4.19
C PHE A 236 2.63 14.20 -4.11
N TYR A 237 2.44 13.52 -2.99
CA TYR A 237 1.26 12.69 -2.71
C TYR A 237 0.66 13.07 -1.37
N LYS A 238 -0.67 13.16 -1.33
CA LYS A 238 -1.45 13.19 -0.09
C LYS A 238 -2.22 11.88 -0.01
N VAL A 239 -1.98 11.10 1.04
CA VAL A 239 -2.72 9.89 1.33
C VAL A 239 -3.76 10.24 2.38
N ASN A 240 -5.03 10.20 1.98
CA ASN A 240 -6.16 10.28 2.90
C ASN A 240 -6.49 8.87 3.36
N ILE A 241 -6.79 8.72 4.65
CA ILE A 241 -7.12 7.44 5.26
C ILE A 241 -8.50 7.53 5.92
N PRO A 242 -9.26 6.42 5.97
CA PRO A 242 -10.55 6.40 6.66
C PRO A 242 -10.35 6.52 8.18
N LYS A 243 -11.42 6.92 8.87
CA LYS A 243 -11.45 6.84 10.34
C LYS A 243 -11.65 5.39 10.78
N ILE A 244 -10.89 4.99 11.80
CA ILE A 244 -10.95 3.66 12.41
C ILE A 244 -11.06 3.79 13.93
N ASP A 245 -11.55 2.73 14.57
CA ASP A 245 -11.47 2.60 16.02
C ASP A 245 -10.04 2.24 16.42
N VAL A 246 -9.37 3.16 17.12
CA VAL A 246 -7.99 3.00 17.57
C VAL A 246 -7.95 2.36 18.96
N VAL A 247 -7.18 1.29 19.09
CA VAL A 247 -6.89 0.62 20.36
C VAL A 247 -5.53 1.06 20.90
N ASN A 248 -4.46 0.93 20.11
CA ASN A 248 -3.11 1.36 20.49
C ASN A 248 -2.30 1.82 19.27
N PRO A 249 -2.02 3.13 19.10
CA PRO A 249 -1.26 3.63 17.95
C PRO A 249 0.26 3.41 18.06
N VAL A 250 0.76 2.90 19.20
CA VAL A 250 2.19 2.64 19.38
C VAL A 250 2.63 1.52 18.45
N GLY A 251 3.73 1.76 17.71
CA GLY A 251 4.22 0.84 16.67
C GLY A 251 3.58 1.03 15.29
N SER A 252 2.61 1.93 15.13
CA SER A 252 2.01 2.19 13.81
C SER A 252 3.01 2.79 12.84
N GLY A 253 3.93 3.64 13.32
CA GLY A 253 5.04 4.14 12.52
C GLY A 253 5.96 3.03 12.04
N ASP A 254 6.32 2.09 12.92
CA ASP A 254 7.16 0.94 12.58
C ASP A 254 6.43 0.00 11.58
N SER A 255 5.12 -0.14 11.73
CA SER A 255 4.28 -0.92 10.80
C SER A 255 4.16 -0.25 9.43
N THR A 256 4.14 1.08 9.38
CA THR A 256 4.25 1.84 8.12
C THR A 256 5.61 1.62 7.47
N VAL A 257 6.71 1.61 8.24
CA VAL A 257 8.05 1.28 7.73
C VAL A 257 8.11 -0.14 7.16
N ALA A 258 7.48 -1.12 7.81
CA ALA A 258 7.35 -2.47 7.28
C ALA A 258 6.64 -2.48 5.92
N GLY A 259 5.54 -1.75 5.78
CA GLY A 259 4.81 -1.65 4.50
C GLY A 259 5.64 -1.00 3.38
N ILE A 260 6.40 0.04 3.72
CA ILE A 260 7.32 0.67 2.77
C ILE A 260 8.39 -0.32 2.32
N ALA A 261 9.04 -1.01 3.27
CA ALA A 261 10.11 -1.97 2.97
C ALA A 261 9.61 -3.14 2.12
N SER A 262 8.43 -3.67 2.45
CA SER A 262 7.75 -4.74 1.69
C SER A 262 7.46 -4.30 0.25
N SER A 263 6.86 -3.12 0.07
CA SER A 263 6.51 -2.60 -1.24
C SER A 263 7.74 -2.26 -2.11
N LEU A 264 8.81 -1.74 -1.50
CA LEU A 264 10.08 -1.53 -2.19
C LEU A 264 10.71 -2.85 -2.62
N ALA A 265 10.75 -3.85 -1.73
CA ALA A 265 11.31 -5.17 -2.04
C ALA A 265 10.53 -5.89 -3.16
N ALA A 266 9.23 -5.63 -3.27
CA ALA A 266 8.36 -6.18 -4.30
C ALA A 266 8.28 -5.31 -5.58
N GLY A 267 8.97 -4.18 -5.66
CA GLY A 267 8.97 -3.29 -6.82
C GLY A 267 7.59 -2.69 -7.14
N LYS A 268 6.79 -2.41 -6.10
CA LYS A 268 5.46 -1.81 -6.25
C LYS A 268 5.55 -0.36 -6.72
N ASP A 269 4.49 0.12 -7.38
CA ASP A 269 4.39 1.51 -7.77
C ASP A 269 4.15 2.45 -6.57
N ASP A 270 4.30 3.76 -6.82
CA ASP A 270 4.16 4.83 -5.82
C ASP A 270 2.85 4.75 -5.03
N GLU A 271 1.74 4.46 -5.70
CA GLU A 271 0.42 4.47 -5.07
C GLU A 271 0.23 3.24 -4.19
N GLU A 272 0.63 2.06 -4.67
CA GLU A 272 0.54 0.82 -3.93
C GLU A 272 1.48 0.80 -2.73
N LEU A 273 2.68 1.36 -2.86
CA LEU A 273 3.62 1.54 -1.75
C LEU A 273 3.01 2.41 -0.65
N LEU A 274 2.52 3.59 -1.00
CA LEU A 274 1.94 4.53 -0.04
C LEU A 274 0.67 3.95 0.61
N ARG A 275 -0.15 3.23 -0.16
CA ARG A 275 -1.36 2.57 0.33
C ARG A 275 -1.00 1.47 1.32
N THR A 276 -0.14 0.53 0.95
CA THR A 276 0.30 -0.58 1.82
C THR A 276 0.93 -0.07 3.12
N ALA A 277 1.78 0.95 3.05
CA ALA A 277 2.39 1.59 4.20
C ALA A 277 1.34 2.16 5.18
N ASN A 278 0.30 2.83 4.67
CA ASN A 278 -0.77 3.37 5.51
C ASN A 278 -1.67 2.25 6.06
N VAL A 279 -2.05 1.25 5.24
CA VAL A 279 -2.85 0.10 5.69
C VAL A 279 -2.18 -0.60 6.88
N LEU A 280 -0.89 -0.94 6.80
CA LEU A 280 -0.22 -1.63 7.91
C LEU A 280 -0.08 -0.75 9.15
N GLY A 281 0.14 0.56 9.00
CA GLY A 281 0.09 1.50 10.12
C GLY A 281 -1.27 1.54 10.81
N MET A 282 -2.34 1.51 10.03
CA MET A 282 -3.73 1.48 10.52
C MET A 282 -4.08 0.15 11.18
N LEU A 283 -3.70 -0.98 10.59
CA LEU A 283 -3.94 -2.30 11.17
C LEU A 283 -3.29 -2.41 12.55
N ASN A 284 -2.05 -1.95 12.72
CA ASN A 284 -1.43 -1.93 14.04
C ASN A 284 -2.20 -1.07 15.04
N ALA A 285 -2.74 0.08 14.60
CA ALA A 285 -3.51 0.96 15.48
C ALA A 285 -4.81 0.32 16.00
N GLN A 286 -5.35 -0.68 15.29
CA GLN A 286 -6.54 -1.45 15.72
C GLN A 286 -6.20 -2.55 16.73
N GLU A 287 -4.92 -2.88 16.90
CA GLU A 287 -4.47 -3.95 17.79
C GLU A 287 -4.06 -3.40 19.15
N SER A 288 -4.16 -4.25 20.18
CA SER A 288 -3.64 -3.92 21.51
C SER A 288 -2.12 -4.11 21.61
N GLN A 289 -1.58 -5.04 20.81
CA GLN A 289 -0.17 -5.39 20.78
C GLN A 289 0.60 -4.51 19.78
N THR A 290 1.74 -3.99 20.21
CA THR A 290 2.66 -3.20 19.37
C THR A 290 3.42 -4.07 18.36
N GLY A 291 3.49 -3.61 17.10
CA GLY A 291 4.16 -4.32 16.01
C GLY A 291 3.41 -5.61 15.62
N HIS A 292 2.08 -5.54 15.62
CA HIS A 292 1.18 -6.63 15.23
C HIS A 292 0.10 -6.10 14.29
N VAL A 293 -0.27 -6.90 13.28
CA VAL A 293 -1.32 -6.59 12.33
C VAL A 293 -2.23 -7.80 12.11
N ASN A 294 -3.54 -7.57 12.07
CA ASN A 294 -4.52 -8.57 11.70
C ASN A 294 -4.86 -8.46 10.21
N LEU A 295 -4.28 -9.35 9.40
CA LEU A 295 -4.40 -9.32 7.95
C LEU A 295 -5.81 -9.61 7.41
N ASN A 296 -6.70 -10.16 8.22
CA ASN A 296 -8.10 -10.32 7.81
C ASN A 296 -8.78 -8.97 7.51
N ASN A 297 -8.29 -7.89 8.12
CA ASN A 297 -8.81 -6.54 7.91
C ASN A 297 -8.07 -5.78 6.78
N PHE A 298 -7.02 -6.36 6.18
CA PHE A 298 -6.18 -5.67 5.20
C PHE A 298 -7.00 -5.19 4.00
N GLU A 299 -7.75 -6.10 3.36
CA GLU A 299 -8.56 -5.79 2.18
C GLU A 299 -9.63 -4.74 2.47
N GLU A 300 -10.24 -4.79 3.66
CA GLU A 300 -11.25 -3.81 4.05
C GLU A 300 -10.66 -2.40 4.14
N ILE A 301 -9.56 -2.24 4.89
CA ILE A 301 -8.90 -0.93 5.06
C ILE A 301 -8.32 -0.44 3.72
N ASN A 302 -7.72 -1.35 2.94
CA ASN A 302 -7.17 -1.03 1.62
C ASN A 302 -8.25 -0.45 0.68
N ASN A 303 -9.41 -1.10 0.60
CA ASN A 303 -10.54 -0.63 -0.19
C ASN A 303 -11.12 0.70 0.33
N GLN A 304 -11.08 0.95 1.64
CA GLN A 304 -11.52 2.22 2.20
C GLN A 304 -10.57 3.37 1.84
N ILE A 305 -9.24 3.17 1.87
CA ILE A 305 -8.27 4.18 1.40
C ILE A 305 -8.48 4.50 -0.09
N GLU A 306 -8.80 3.51 -0.91
CA GLU A 306 -9.14 3.76 -2.32
C GLU A 306 -10.41 4.59 -2.48
N LYS A 307 -11.44 4.35 -1.66
CA LYS A 307 -12.66 5.17 -1.67
C LYS A 307 -12.36 6.63 -1.34
N GLU A 308 -11.44 6.91 -0.40
CA GLU A 308 -11.01 8.27 -0.06
C GLU A 308 -10.36 9.00 -1.26
N LYS A 309 -9.75 8.30 -2.22
CA LYS A 309 -9.26 8.93 -3.48
C LYS A 309 -10.39 9.46 -4.36
N THR A 310 -11.55 8.83 -4.28
CA THR A 310 -12.70 9.10 -5.15
C THR A 310 -13.78 9.92 -4.46
N HIS A 311 -13.58 10.33 -3.21
CA HIS A 311 -14.57 11.11 -2.48
C HIS A 311 -14.57 12.57 -2.96
N PHE A 312 -15.43 12.86 -3.93
CA PHE A 312 -15.74 14.22 -4.36
C PHE A 312 -17.12 14.61 -3.82
N PRO A 313 -17.27 15.75 -3.12
CA PRO A 313 -18.56 16.15 -2.56
C PRO A 313 -19.65 16.38 -3.62
N GLN A 314 -19.27 16.51 -4.90
CA GLN A 314 -20.18 16.60 -6.04
C GLN A 314 -20.58 15.24 -6.64
N VAL A 315 -20.01 14.13 -6.17
CA VAL A 315 -20.24 12.78 -6.71
C VAL A 315 -21.03 11.93 -5.71
N GLU A 316 -22.18 11.42 -6.14
CA GLU A 316 -22.97 10.45 -5.39
C GLU A 316 -22.64 9.02 -5.85
N TYR A 317 -22.22 8.17 -4.92
CA TYR A 317 -21.94 6.75 -5.19
C TYR A 317 -23.13 5.88 -4.81
N LYS A 318 -23.59 5.01 -5.73
CA LYS A 318 -24.67 4.04 -5.50
C LYS A 318 -24.21 2.62 -5.82
N CYS A 319 -24.26 1.73 -4.83
CA CYS A 319 -23.99 0.30 -5.00
C CYS A 319 -25.30 -0.46 -5.22
N CYS A 320 -25.64 -0.74 -6.48
CA CYS A 320 -26.82 -1.51 -6.87
C CYS A 320 -26.60 -2.14 -8.25
N ALA A 321 -27.42 -3.13 -8.63
CA ALA A 321 -27.42 -3.63 -9.99
C ALA A 321 -27.85 -2.51 -10.95
N ILE A 322 -27.26 -2.47 -12.15
CA ILE A 322 -27.56 -1.45 -13.17
C ILE A 322 -29.05 -1.53 -13.56
N GLU A 323 -29.61 -2.73 -13.54
CA GLU A 323 -31.02 -3.01 -13.81
C GLU A 323 -31.95 -2.41 -12.75
N ASP A 324 -31.49 -2.30 -11.50
CA ASP A 324 -32.29 -1.91 -10.35
C ASP A 324 -32.21 -0.40 -10.05
N VAL A 325 -31.28 0.32 -10.68
CA VAL A 325 -31.13 1.75 -10.42
C VAL A 325 -32.35 2.52 -10.93
N GLU A 326 -32.91 3.38 -10.08
CA GLU A 326 -34.03 4.25 -10.43
C GLU A 326 -33.65 5.72 -10.27
N PHE A 327 -33.96 6.49 -11.29
CA PHE A 327 -33.78 7.94 -11.33
C PHE A 327 -35.03 8.59 -11.93
N PRO A 328 -35.32 9.86 -11.56
CA PRO A 328 -36.36 10.64 -12.21
C PRO A 328 -36.16 10.71 -13.73
N GLU A 329 -37.26 10.91 -14.46
CA GLU A 329 -37.17 11.16 -15.90
C GLU A 329 -36.37 12.44 -16.17
N GLU A 330 -35.63 12.45 -17.27
CA GLU A 330 -34.87 13.61 -17.72
C GLU A 330 -33.89 14.21 -16.69
N SER A 331 -33.31 13.37 -15.82
CA SER A 331 -32.38 13.79 -14.78
C SER A 331 -30.93 13.96 -15.26
N PHE A 332 -30.55 13.39 -16.41
CA PHE A 332 -29.15 13.37 -16.87
C PHE A 332 -28.95 14.03 -18.24
N ASP A 333 -27.91 14.86 -18.34
CA ASP A 333 -27.41 15.42 -19.61
C ASP A 333 -26.53 14.42 -20.37
N VAL A 334 -25.75 13.61 -19.64
CA VAL A 334 -24.83 12.60 -20.17
C VAL A 334 -24.87 11.35 -19.30
N ILE A 335 -24.90 10.19 -19.94
CA ILE A 335 -24.69 8.89 -19.30
C ILE A 335 -23.48 8.24 -19.95
N LEU A 336 -22.52 7.83 -19.11
CA LEU A 336 -21.32 7.11 -19.50
C LEU A 336 -21.36 5.71 -18.91
N SER A 337 -21.06 4.68 -19.71
CA SER A 337 -20.89 3.31 -19.22
C SER A 337 -19.61 2.72 -19.76
N SER A 338 -18.75 2.21 -18.87
CA SER A 338 -17.50 1.56 -19.25
C SER A 338 -17.61 0.07 -19.00
N LEU A 339 -17.55 -0.75 -20.06
CA LEU A 339 -17.48 -2.21 -20.02
C LEU A 339 -18.49 -2.86 -19.07
N ALA A 340 -19.73 -2.37 -19.06
CA ALA A 340 -20.75 -2.87 -18.12
C ALA A 340 -21.96 -3.53 -18.80
N PHE A 341 -22.44 -3.01 -19.93
CA PHE A 341 -23.72 -3.46 -20.52
C PHE A 341 -23.73 -4.92 -21.02
N HIS A 342 -22.56 -5.54 -21.21
CA HIS A 342 -22.47 -6.96 -21.56
C HIS A 342 -22.73 -7.90 -20.37
N TYR A 343 -22.81 -7.39 -19.14
CA TYR A 343 -23.25 -8.14 -17.95
C TYR A 343 -24.77 -8.15 -17.77
N VAL A 344 -25.47 -7.21 -18.42
CA VAL A 344 -26.92 -7.06 -18.27
C VAL A 344 -27.64 -8.10 -19.10
N ALA A 345 -28.65 -8.76 -18.53
CA ALA A 345 -29.41 -9.81 -19.22
C ALA A 345 -30.41 -9.25 -20.24
N ASP A 346 -31.16 -8.21 -19.85
CA ASP A 346 -32.13 -7.54 -20.72
C ASP A 346 -31.63 -6.14 -21.14
N TYR A 347 -30.95 -6.11 -22.28
CA TYR A 347 -30.36 -4.88 -22.81
C TYR A 347 -31.43 -3.90 -23.30
N GLU A 348 -32.56 -4.38 -23.81
CA GLU A 348 -33.63 -3.50 -24.31
C GLU A 348 -34.31 -2.76 -23.16
N ILE A 349 -34.59 -3.43 -22.05
CA ILE A 349 -35.12 -2.78 -20.84
C ILE A 349 -34.16 -1.71 -20.34
N LEU A 350 -32.86 -2.01 -20.30
CA LEU A 350 -31.84 -1.03 -19.90
C LEU A 350 -31.83 0.18 -20.85
N VAL A 351 -31.84 -0.03 -22.18
CA VAL A 351 -31.86 1.06 -23.17
C VAL A 351 -33.10 1.94 -23.02
N LYS A 352 -34.28 1.35 -22.79
CA LYS A 352 -35.52 2.10 -22.50
C LYS A 352 -35.40 2.94 -21.23
N LYS A 353 -34.84 2.36 -20.16
CA LYS A 353 -34.59 3.06 -18.91
C LYS A 353 -33.63 4.24 -19.12
N ILE A 354 -32.53 4.04 -19.84
CA ILE A 354 -31.56 5.10 -20.18
C ILE A 354 -32.24 6.22 -21.00
N TYR A 355 -33.04 5.87 -22.01
CA TYR A 355 -33.76 6.86 -22.81
C TYR A 355 -34.72 7.72 -21.97
N ARG A 356 -35.41 7.11 -21.00
CA ARG A 356 -36.33 7.81 -20.09
C ARG A 356 -35.61 8.82 -19.20
N ILE A 357 -34.46 8.45 -18.64
CA ILE A 357 -33.75 9.30 -17.66
C ILE A 357 -32.82 10.34 -18.31
N LEU A 358 -32.52 10.21 -19.60
CA LEU A 358 -31.82 11.25 -20.36
C LEU A 358 -32.76 12.41 -20.69
N LYS A 359 -32.26 13.64 -20.57
CA LYS A 359 -32.93 14.83 -21.11
C LYS A 359 -33.06 14.79 -22.62
N SER A 360 -34.02 15.51 -23.18
CA SER A 360 -34.07 15.81 -24.62
C SER A 360 -32.70 16.29 -25.14
N GLY A 361 -32.17 15.61 -26.17
CA GLY A 361 -30.81 15.87 -26.69
C GLY A 361 -29.64 15.32 -25.85
N GLY A 362 -29.91 14.69 -24.71
CA GLY A 362 -28.92 14.09 -23.82
C GLY A 362 -28.12 12.96 -24.48
N LYS A 363 -26.90 12.73 -23.99
CA LYS A 363 -25.91 11.84 -24.62
C LYS A 363 -25.74 10.53 -23.86
N LEU A 364 -25.65 9.44 -24.59
CA LEU A 364 -25.21 8.14 -24.10
C LEU A 364 -23.89 7.79 -24.80
N VAL A 365 -22.84 7.51 -24.02
CA VAL A 365 -21.62 6.88 -24.53
C VAL A 365 -21.37 5.62 -23.73
N PHE A 366 -21.20 4.50 -24.41
CA PHE A 366 -20.88 3.25 -23.73
C PHE A 366 -19.82 2.43 -24.44
N THR A 367 -19.13 1.61 -23.66
CA THR A 367 -18.25 0.56 -24.16
C THR A 367 -18.76 -0.81 -23.73
N VAL A 368 -18.62 -1.79 -24.61
CA VAL A 368 -18.83 -3.21 -24.33
C VAL A 368 -17.69 -4.03 -24.91
N GLU A 369 -17.54 -5.25 -24.43
CA GLU A 369 -16.75 -6.22 -25.15
C GLU A 369 -17.35 -6.47 -26.53
N HIS A 370 -16.50 -6.56 -27.54
CA HIS A 370 -16.96 -6.69 -28.92
C HIS A 370 -17.73 -8.01 -29.10
N PRO A 371 -18.80 -8.03 -29.91
CA PRO A 371 -19.50 -9.27 -30.27
C PRO A 371 -18.59 -10.39 -30.78
N VAL A 372 -17.53 -10.07 -31.52
CA VAL A 372 -16.50 -11.04 -31.96
C VAL A 372 -15.79 -11.66 -30.75
N PHE A 373 -15.43 -10.84 -29.75
CA PHE A 373 -14.71 -11.29 -28.55
C PHE A 373 -15.57 -12.18 -27.65
N THR A 374 -16.88 -11.93 -27.60
CA THR A 374 -17.82 -12.68 -26.74
C THR A 374 -18.44 -13.90 -27.41
N ALA A 375 -18.28 -14.07 -28.72
CA ALA A 375 -18.99 -15.09 -29.51
C ALA A 375 -18.80 -16.51 -28.97
N TYR A 376 -17.54 -16.93 -28.79
CA TYR A 376 -17.19 -18.28 -28.34
C TYR A 376 -17.41 -18.48 -26.83
N GLY A 377 -17.14 -17.45 -26.03
CA GLY A 377 -17.45 -17.41 -24.59
C GLY A 377 -16.26 -17.56 -23.65
N THR A 378 -15.23 -18.36 -24.00
CA THR A 378 -14.04 -18.51 -23.15
C THR A 378 -13.17 -17.25 -23.14
N GLN A 379 -13.26 -16.45 -24.21
CA GLN A 379 -12.46 -15.24 -24.43
C GLN A 379 -10.96 -15.51 -24.50
N ASP A 380 -10.61 -16.73 -24.86
CA ASP A 380 -9.23 -17.19 -24.98
C ASP A 380 -8.89 -17.52 -26.43
N TRP A 381 -7.61 -17.45 -26.75
CA TRP A 381 -7.11 -17.84 -28.06
C TRP A 381 -7.15 -19.36 -28.23
N HIS A 382 -7.16 -19.82 -29.49
CA HIS A 382 -6.90 -21.22 -29.80
C HIS A 382 -5.40 -21.42 -30.07
N TYR A 383 -4.80 -22.40 -29.39
CA TYR A 383 -3.36 -22.64 -29.43
C TYR A 383 -3.03 -23.97 -30.13
N ASN A 384 -1.82 -24.10 -30.66
CA ASN A 384 -1.30 -25.38 -31.12
C ASN A 384 -0.67 -26.19 -29.96
N GLU A 385 -0.17 -27.39 -30.27
CA GLU A 385 0.49 -28.29 -29.28
C GLU A 385 1.74 -27.67 -28.62
N LYS A 386 2.32 -26.61 -29.20
CA LYS A 386 3.48 -25.89 -28.67
C LYS A 386 3.10 -24.65 -27.85
N GLY A 387 1.81 -24.35 -27.71
CA GLY A 387 1.31 -23.15 -27.03
C GLY A 387 1.37 -21.88 -27.87
N GLU A 388 1.55 -21.98 -29.18
CA GLU A 388 1.56 -20.81 -30.08
C GLU A 388 0.12 -20.46 -30.50
N ILE A 389 -0.19 -19.16 -30.57
CA ILE A 389 -1.53 -18.66 -30.94
C ILE A 389 -1.84 -18.93 -32.41
N LEU A 390 -2.84 -19.76 -32.68
CA LEU A 390 -3.30 -20.07 -34.04
C LEU A 390 -4.32 -19.09 -34.59
N HIS A 391 -5.40 -18.84 -33.84
CA HIS A 391 -6.48 -17.93 -34.21
C HIS A 391 -7.36 -17.62 -33.01
N PHE A 392 -8.17 -16.57 -33.11
CA PHE A 392 -9.24 -16.34 -32.16
C PHE A 392 -10.51 -17.06 -32.60
N PRO A 393 -11.12 -17.90 -31.74
CA PRO A 393 -12.33 -18.62 -32.12
C PRO A 393 -13.51 -17.66 -32.21
N VAL A 394 -14.08 -17.55 -33.42
CA VAL A 394 -15.37 -16.88 -33.64
C VAL A 394 -16.37 -17.95 -34.05
N ASP A 395 -17.06 -18.49 -33.07
CA ASP A 395 -18.12 -19.48 -33.27
C ASP A 395 -19.32 -19.10 -32.41
N ASN A 396 -20.50 -19.57 -32.79
CA ASN A 396 -21.76 -19.31 -32.10
C ASN A 396 -22.20 -17.83 -32.07
N TYR A 397 -21.73 -17.01 -33.03
CA TYR A 397 -22.00 -15.57 -33.08
C TYR A 397 -23.49 -15.19 -33.19
N TYR A 398 -24.31 -15.99 -33.89
CA TYR A 398 -25.75 -15.73 -33.98
C TYR A 398 -26.55 -16.32 -32.81
N TYR A 399 -25.91 -17.10 -31.93
CA TYR A 399 -26.54 -17.66 -30.74
C TYR A 399 -26.33 -16.73 -29.55
N GLU A 400 -27.11 -15.64 -29.53
CA GLU A 400 -27.12 -14.69 -28.43
C GLU A 400 -27.55 -15.34 -27.11
N GLY A 401 -27.07 -14.78 -25.99
CA GLY A 401 -27.41 -15.25 -24.66
C GLY A 401 -26.21 -15.45 -23.76
N LYS A 402 -26.38 -16.26 -22.72
CA LYS A 402 -25.41 -16.41 -21.65
C LYS A 402 -24.08 -16.98 -22.17
N ARG A 403 -22.96 -16.42 -21.68
CA ARG A 403 -21.60 -16.93 -21.80
C ARG A 403 -20.97 -16.94 -20.41
N THR A 404 -19.98 -17.83 -20.24
CA THR A 404 -19.16 -17.88 -19.04
C THR A 404 -17.71 -17.73 -19.44
N ALA A 405 -17.07 -16.71 -18.90
CA ALA A 405 -15.66 -16.41 -19.12
C ALA A 405 -14.92 -16.43 -17.78
N ALA A 406 -13.61 -16.63 -17.83
CA ALA A 406 -12.74 -16.38 -16.69
C ALA A 406 -12.29 -14.92 -16.74
N PHE A 407 -12.50 -14.17 -15.65
CA PHE A 407 -12.02 -12.80 -15.50
C PHE A 407 -11.36 -12.67 -14.14
N LEU A 408 -10.07 -12.34 -14.12
CA LEU A 408 -9.25 -12.27 -12.89
C LEU A 408 -9.33 -13.53 -12.02
N GLY A 409 -9.35 -14.71 -12.66
CA GLY A 409 -9.43 -16.00 -11.96
C GLY A 409 -10.85 -16.44 -11.57
N GLU A 410 -11.84 -15.55 -11.68
CA GLU A 410 -13.21 -15.82 -11.31
C GLU A 410 -14.11 -16.12 -12.52
N LYS A 411 -15.12 -16.96 -12.32
CA LYS A 411 -16.11 -17.25 -13.37
C LYS A 411 -17.16 -16.15 -13.41
N VAL A 412 -17.15 -15.36 -14.48
CA VAL A 412 -18.12 -14.29 -14.70
C VAL A 412 -19.16 -14.68 -15.75
N THR A 413 -20.41 -14.31 -15.50
CA THR A 413 -21.51 -14.46 -16.47
C THR A 413 -21.59 -13.22 -17.35
N LYS A 414 -21.59 -13.41 -18.66
CA LYS A 414 -21.79 -12.34 -19.66
C LYS A 414 -22.94 -12.71 -20.59
N TYR A 415 -23.50 -11.73 -21.30
CA TYR A 415 -24.56 -11.93 -22.28
C TYR A 415 -24.06 -11.50 -23.65
N HIS A 416 -23.71 -12.49 -24.47
CA HIS A 416 -23.32 -12.28 -25.85
C HIS A 416 -24.50 -11.77 -26.67
N ARG A 417 -24.23 -10.75 -27.48
CA ARG A 417 -25.15 -10.14 -28.43
C ARG A 417 -24.41 -9.82 -29.71
N THR A 418 -25.11 -9.84 -30.82
CA THR A 418 -24.57 -9.39 -32.10
C THR A 418 -24.41 -7.87 -32.11
N LEU A 419 -23.54 -7.39 -33.00
CA LEU A 419 -23.42 -5.95 -33.28
C LEU A 419 -24.77 -5.36 -33.69
N THR A 420 -25.53 -6.09 -34.51
CA THR A 420 -26.88 -5.69 -34.93
C THR A 420 -27.81 -5.49 -33.74
N THR A 421 -27.81 -6.39 -32.76
CA THR A 421 -28.64 -6.25 -31.57
C THR A 421 -28.27 -5.01 -30.75
N TYR A 422 -26.98 -4.72 -30.54
CA TYR A 422 -26.57 -3.49 -29.86
C TYR A 422 -27.08 -2.24 -30.57
N LEU A 423 -26.84 -2.12 -31.88
CA LEU A 423 -27.12 -0.90 -32.62
C LEU A 423 -28.62 -0.72 -32.90
N ASN A 424 -29.32 -1.78 -33.33
CA ASN A 424 -30.75 -1.68 -33.64
C ASN A 424 -31.59 -1.43 -32.40
N THR A 425 -31.22 -1.98 -31.23
CA THR A 425 -31.95 -1.69 -29.99
C THR A 425 -31.92 -0.20 -29.66
N LEU A 426 -30.80 0.49 -29.87
CA LEU A 426 -30.71 1.94 -29.71
C LEU A 426 -31.64 2.66 -30.72
N LEU A 427 -31.54 2.31 -32.00
CA LEU A 427 -32.33 2.95 -33.07
C LEU A 427 -33.84 2.79 -32.86
N SER A 428 -34.28 1.58 -32.53
CA SER A 428 -35.69 1.25 -32.28
C SER A 428 -36.24 1.95 -31.03
N ASN A 429 -35.38 2.30 -30.07
CA ASN A 429 -35.76 3.05 -28.87
C ASN A 429 -35.53 4.57 -29.01
N GLY A 430 -35.34 5.07 -30.23
CA GLY A 430 -35.38 6.51 -30.52
C GLY A 430 -34.04 7.23 -30.42
N PHE A 431 -32.93 6.54 -30.13
CA PHE A 431 -31.60 7.15 -30.17
C PHE A 431 -31.16 7.49 -31.59
N ILE A 432 -30.34 8.52 -31.72
CA ILE A 432 -29.53 8.83 -32.90
C ILE A 432 -28.11 8.34 -32.60
N ILE A 433 -27.60 7.40 -33.38
CA ILE A 433 -26.21 6.95 -33.26
C ILE A 433 -25.30 7.96 -33.94
N ASN A 434 -24.32 8.47 -33.20
CA ASN A 434 -23.37 9.47 -33.67
C ASN A 434 -22.07 8.83 -34.17
N GLN A 435 -21.56 7.83 -33.44
CA GLN A 435 -20.28 7.21 -33.76
C GLN A 435 -20.22 5.79 -33.22
N ILE A 436 -19.52 4.95 -33.96
CA ILE A 436 -19.16 3.58 -33.58
C ILE A 436 -17.66 3.44 -33.79
N VAL A 437 -16.96 2.91 -32.79
CA VAL A 437 -15.50 2.67 -32.85
C VAL A 437 -15.19 1.27 -32.34
N GLU A 438 -14.39 0.54 -33.11
CA GLU A 438 -13.72 -0.69 -32.70
C GLU A 438 -12.23 -0.33 -32.51
N PRO A 439 -11.78 -0.07 -31.27
CA PRO A 439 -10.42 0.41 -31.04
C PRO A 439 -9.40 -0.68 -31.36
N GLN A 440 -8.34 -0.27 -32.06
CA GLN A 440 -7.13 -1.07 -32.28
C GLN A 440 -5.97 -0.50 -31.45
N PRO A 441 -4.96 -1.31 -31.10
CA PRO A 441 -3.72 -0.83 -30.49
C PRO A 441 -3.10 0.32 -31.29
N SER A 442 -2.57 1.34 -30.60
CA SER A 442 -1.82 2.43 -31.23
C SER A 442 -0.38 2.02 -31.51
N GLU A 443 0.30 2.74 -32.42
CA GLU A 443 1.68 2.41 -32.83
C GLU A 443 2.66 2.31 -31.66
N ASN A 444 2.51 3.17 -30.64
CA ASN A 444 3.34 3.17 -29.43
C ASN A 444 3.06 2.01 -28.46
N MET A 445 2.03 1.20 -28.69
CA MET A 445 1.71 0.03 -27.87
C MET A 445 2.25 -1.27 -28.47
N MET A 446 2.80 -1.24 -29.69
CA MET A 446 3.20 -2.44 -30.42
C MET A 446 4.37 -3.21 -29.79
N ASP A 447 5.14 -2.56 -28.92
CA ASP A 447 6.23 -3.18 -28.17
C ASP A 447 5.74 -3.87 -26.87
N ILE A 448 4.48 -3.67 -26.48
CA ILE A 448 3.88 -4.32 -25.31
C ILE A 448 3.54 -5.78 -25.69
N PRO A 449 4.01 -6.78 -24.92
CA PRO A 449 3.71 -8.19 -25.19
C PRO A 449 2.21 -8.45 -25.37
N GLY A 450 1.85 -9.17 -26.44
CA GLY A 450 0.46 -9.52 -26.78
C GLY A 450 -0.32 -8.45 -27.57
N MET A 451 0.11 -7.19 -27.62
CA MET A 451 -0.61 -6.14 -28.36
C MET A 451 -0.62 -6.37 -29.88
N GLN A 452 0.41 -7.01 -30.42
CA GLN A 452 0.44 -7.39 -31.84
C GLN A 452 -0.66 -8.40 -32.18
N ASP A 453 -0.98 -9.33 -31.26
CA ASP A 453 -2.07 -10.28 -31.46
C ASP A 453 -3.44 -9.61 -31.44
N GLU A 454 -3.60 -8.52 -30.69
CA GLU A 454 -4.84 -7.75 -30.65
C GLU A 454 -5.16 -7.03 -31.98
N MET A 455 -4.23 -6.97 -32.94
CA MET A 455 -4.55 -6.55 -34.31
C MET A 455 -5.40 -7.57 -35.09
N ARG A 456 -5.55 -8.80 -34.58
CA ARG A 456 -6.23 -9.90 -35.27
C ARG A 456 -7.73 -9.95 -34.98
N ARG A 457 -8.20 -9.20 -33.98
CA ARG A 457 -9.62 -9.15 -33.58
C ARG A 457 -9.97 -7.84 -32.85
N PRO A 458 -11.20 -7.35 -32.97
CA PRO A 458 -11.68 -6.28 -32.10
C PRO A 458 -11.97 -6.81 -30.68
N MET A 459 -11.43 -6.15 -29.66
CA MET A 459 -11.74 -6.43 -28.25
C MET A 459 -13.00 -5.74 -27.75
N MET A 460 -13.19 -4.50 -28.17
CA MET A 460 -14.20 -3.61 -27.61
C MET A 460 -15.04 -2.98 -28.72
N LEU A 461 -16.23 -2.57 -28.35
CA LEU A 461 -17.12 -1.73 -29.15
C LEU A 461 -17.42 -0.48 -28.33
N ILE A 462 -17.18 0.69 -28.93
CA ILE A 462 -17.54 1.99 -28.36
C ILE A 462 -18.69 2.57 -29.20
N VAL A 463 -19.78 2.97 -28.55
CA VAL A 463 -20.92 3.59 -29.21
C VAL A 463 -21.26 4.90 -28.55
N SER A 464 -21.40 5.95 -29.36
CA SER A 464 -21.92 7.25 -28.97
C SER A 464 -23.28 7.46 -29.62
N ALA A 465 -24.27 7.85 -28.83
CA ALA A 465 -25.63 8.13 -29.27
C ALA A 465 -26.25 9.29 -28.48
N ASN A 466 -27.31 9.90 -29.00
CA ASN A 466 -28.08 10.89 -28.26
C ASN A 466 -29.58 10.62 -28.35
N LYS A 467 -30.31 11.02 -27.30
CA LYS A 467 -31.76 11.09 -27.31
C LYS A 467 -32.20 12.11 -28.37
N LYS A 468 -33.28 11.82 -29.10
CA LYS A 468 -33.86 12.78 -30.06
C LYS A 468 -34.29 14.04 -29.32
N VAL A 469 -34.18 15.18 -30.01
CA VAL A 469 -34.70 16.45 -29.47
C VAL A 469 -36.20 16.48 -29.73
N ASP A 470 -36.99 16.56 -28.67
CA ASP A 470 -38.43 16.80 -28.79
C ASP A 470 -38.66 18.16 -29.45
N ARG A 471 -39.48 18.17 -30.52
CA ARG A 471 -39.77 19.37 -31.32
C ARG A 471 -40.90 20.19 -30.74
#